data_AF-A0A938KM42-F1
#
_entry.id   AF-A0A938KM42-F1
#
_cell.length_a   1.000
_cell.length_b   1.000
_cell.length_c   1.000
_cell.angle_alpha   90.00
_cell.angle_beta   90.00
_cell.angle_gamma   90.00
#
_symmetry.space_group_name_H-M   'P 1'
#
loop_
_entity.id
_entity.type
_entity.pdbx_description
1 polymer ?
#
loop_
_entity_poly.entity_id
_entity_poly.type
_entity_poly.pdbx_seq_one_letter_code
_entity_poly.pdbx_strand_id
1 'polypeptide(L)' 'ADGTVKASLRSKDPAYRMDLVAARFGGGGHACAAGLNLKTGTENFQARLVAALAERLAAVEAERQTGSC' A
#
# COMPACT_ATOMS: atom_id res chain seq x y z
N ALA A 1 23.08 -8.83 9.74
CA ALA A 1 21.61 -8.71 9.67
C ALA A 1 21.24 -8.48 8.21
N ASP A 2 20.37 -9.30 7.63
CA ASP A 2 20.14 -9.44 6.18
C ASP A 2 19.51 -8.21 5.49
N GLY A 3 19.36 -7.06 6.15
CA GLY A 3 18.90 -5.80 5.53
C GLY A 3 17.51 -5.81 4.88
N THR A 4 16.82 -6.96 4.87
CA THR A 4 15.59 -7.17 4.13
C THR A 4 14.38 -6.79 4.98
N VAL A 5 13.57 -5.86 4.48
CA VAL A 5 12.26 -5.51 5.04
C VAL A 5 11.16 -6.15 4.22
N LYS A 6 10.32 -6.91 4.90
CA LYS A 6 9.09 -7.47 4.34
C LYS A 6 7.92 -6.75 4.98
N ALA A 7 7.04 -6.22 4.14
CA ALA A 7 5.78 -5.65 4.60
C ALA A 7 4.61 -6.43 4.00
N SER A 8 3.66 -6.77 4.86
CA SER A 8 2.41 -7.41 4.48
C SER A 8 1.27 -6.45 4.81
N LEU A 9 0.57 -6.02 3.78
CA LEU A 9 -0.54 -5.08 3.86
C LEU A 9 -1.84 -5.87 3.79
N ARG A 10 -2.74 -5.63 4.75
CA ARG A 10 -4.10 -6.16 4.71
C ARG A 10 -5.10 -5.04 4.89
N SER A 11 -6.24 -5.17 4.23
CA SER A 11 -7.33 -4.20 4.32
C SER A 11 -8.66 -4.91 4.51
N LYS A 12 -9.57 -4.21 5.21
CA LYS A 12 -10.97 -4.63 5.36
C LYS A 12 -11.75 -4.43 4.07
N ASP A 13 -11.50 -3.32 3.38
CA ASP A 13 -12.19 -3.01 2.13
C ASP A 13 -11.31 -3.25 0.91
N PRO A 14 -11.82 -3.95 -0.12
CA PRO A 14 -11.10 -4.16 -1.37
C PRO A 14 -10.95 -2.87 -2.18
N ALA A 15 -11.74 -1.83 -1.86
CA ALA A 15 -11.68 -0.51 -2.49
C ALA A 15 -10.29 0.12 -2.35
N TYR A 16 -9.60 -0.11 -1.23
CA TYR A 16 -8.25 0.44 -1.02
C TYR A 16 -7.20 -0.16 -1.95
N ARG A 17 -7.48 -1.30 -2.60
CA ARG A 17 -6.60 -1.94 -3.60
C ARG A 17 -5.14 -1.97 -3.16
N MET A 18 -4.86 -2.71 -2.09
CA MET A 18 -3.51 -2.84 -1.51
C MET A 18 -2.46 -3.29 -2.53
N ASP A 19 -2.88 -4.05 -3.54
CA ASP A 19 -2.07 -4.43 -4.70
C ASP A 19 -1.43 -3.22 -5.40
N LEU A 20 -2.15 -2.11 -5.60
CA LEU A 20 -1.63 -0.91 -6.25
C LEU A 20 -0.52 -0.25 -5.41
N VAL A 21 -0.72 -0.20 -4.09
CA VAL A 21 0.29 0.34 -3.17
C VAL A 21 1.51 -0.57 -3.17
N ALA A 22 1.33 -1.89 -3.08
CA ALA A 22 2.43 -2.85 -3.11
C ALA A 22 3.22 -2.83 -4.42
N ALA A 23 2.54 -2.67 -5.56
CA ALA A 23 3.18 -2.55 -6.89
C ALA A 23 4.17 -1.38 -6.96
N ARG A 24 3.89 -0.24 -6.29
CA ARG A 24 4.82 0.92 -6.23
C ARG A 24 6.16 0.59 -5.56
N PHE A 25 6.20 -0.45 -4.73
CA PHE A 25 7.40 -0.88 -4.01
C PHE A 25 7.98 -2.19 -4.57
N GLY A 26 7.56 -2.61 -5.77
CA GLY A 26 8.00 -3.88 -6.38
C GLY A 26 7.39 -5.12 -5.71
N GLY A 27 6.30 -4.95 -4.96
CA GLY A 27 5.46 -6.03 -4.46
C GLY A 27 4.24 -6.29 -5.33
N GLY A 28 3.27 -7.04 -4.80
CA GLY A 28 2.00 -7.32 -5.46
C GLY A 28 1.08 -8.21 -4.63
N GLY A 29 -0.16 -8.37 -5.08
CA GLY A 29 -1.09 -9.33 -4.47
C GLY A 29 -2.54 -9.11 -4.87
N HIS A 30 -3.43 -9.23 -3.90
CA HIS A 30 -4.86 -9.03 -4.07
C HIS A 30 -5.32 -7.66 -3.56
N ALA A 31 -6.50 -7.23 -4.01
CA ALA A 31 -7.14 -5.98 -3.59
C ALA A 31 -7.17 -5.77 -2.07
N CYS A 32 -7.41 -6.83 -1.29
CA CYS A 32 -7.42 -6.79 0.18
C CYS A 32 -6.12 -7.23 0.86
N ALA A 33 -5.19 -7.85 0.14
CA ALA A 33 -4.00 -8.44 0.74
C ALA A 33 -2.83 -8.41 -0.23
N ALA A 34 -1.81 -7.60 0.07
CA ALA A 34 -0.64 -7.47 -0.78
C ALA A 34 0.64 -7.54 0.04
N GLY A 35 1.71 -8.03 -0.59
CA GLY A 35 3.02 -8.18 0.04
C GLY A 35 4.09 -7.48 -0.78
N LEU A 36 5.09 -6.94 -0.10
CA LEU A 36 6.27 -6.37 -0.74
C LEU A 36 7.53 -6.77 0.04
N ASN A 37 8.64 -6.88 -0.68
CA ASN A 37 9.92 -7.31 -0.14
C ASN A 37 11.03 -6.38 -0.63
N LEU A 38 11.56 -5.56 0.26
CA LEU A 38 12.72 -4.69 0.00
C LEU A 38 13.98 -5.32 0.58
N LYS A 39 14.96 -5.58 -0.27
CA LYS A 39 16.27 -6.12 0.13
C LYS A 39 17.30 -5.02 0.44
N THR A 40 17.04 -3.79 -0.02
CA THR A 40 17.92 -2.62 0.09
C THR A 40 17.08 -1.34 0.21
N GLY A 41 17.62 -0.28 0.83
CA GLY A 41 16.94 1.02 0.91
C GLY A 41 15.76 1.05 1.89
N THR A 42 15.89 0.38 3.03
CA THR A 42 14.86 0.31 4.07
C THR A 42 14.75 1.59 4.90
N GLU A 43 15.77 2.45 4.83
CA GLU A 43 15.72 3.81 5.37
C GLU A 43 14.58 4.60 4.73
N ASN A 44 13.71 5.15 5.58
CA ASN A 44 12.48 5.85 5.19
C ASN A 44 11.43 4.99 4.47
N PHE A 45 11.59 3.66 4.41
CA PHE A 45 10.58 2.80 3.79
C PHE A 45 9.21 2.95 4.47
N GLN A 46 9.17 2.94 5.80
CA GLN A 46 7.93 3.13 6.55
C GLN A 46 7.26 4.47 6.22
N ALA A 47 8.01 5.57 6.19
CA ALA A 47 7.48 6.90 5.86
C ALA A 47 6.93 6.95 4.42
N ARG A 48 7.64 6.36 3.45
CA ARG A 48 7.16 6.25 2.06
C ARG A 48 5.91 5.38 1.95
N LEU A 49 5.86 4.28 2.69
CA LEU A 49 4.71 3.38 2.72
C LEU A 49 3.48 4.08 3.30
N VAL A 50 3.63 4.79 4.43
CA VAL A 50 2.55 5.55 5.05
C VAL A 50 2.07 6.66 4.12
N ALA A 51 2.97 7.38 3.45
CA ALA A 51 2.60 8.40 2.47
C ALA A 51 1.80 7.80 1.29
N ALA A 52 2.27 6.68 0.72
CA ALA A 52 1.58 6.00 -0.38
C ALA A 52 0.20 5.46 0.03
N LEU A 53 0.07 4.96 1.26
CA LEU A 53 -1.21 4.57 1.83
C LEU A 53 -2.12 5.79 2.01
N ALA A 54 -1.64 6.89 2.59
CA ALA A 54 -2.42 8.10 2.78
C ALA A 54 -2.95 8.67 1.45
N GLU A 55 -2.11 8.72 0.40
CA GLU A 55 -2.55 9.10 -0.96
C GLU A 55 -3.65 8.18 -1.47
N ARG A 56 -3.50 6.85 -1.27
CA ARG A 56 -4.50 5.88 -1.73
C ARG A 56 -5.80 5.98 -0.95
N LEU A 57 -5.73 6.18 0.37
CA LEU A 57 -6.91 6.38 1.21
C LEU A 57 -7.66 7.64 0.77
N ALA A 58 -6.96 8.76 0.61
CA ALA A 58 -7.55 10.02 0.15
C ALA A 58 -8.22 9.89 -1.22
N ALA A 59 -7.58 9.19 -2.17
CA ALA A 59 -8.17 8.92 -3.48
C ALA A 59 -9.46 8.08 -3.35
N VAL A 60 -9.45 7.01 -2.55
CA VAL A 60 -10.60 6.13 -2.37
C VAL A 60 -11.73 6.82 -1.59
N GLU A 61 -11.40 7.66 -0.62
CA GLU A 61 -12.37 8.49 0.10
C GLU A 61 -13.00 9.51 -0.83
N ALA A 62 -12.21 10.18 -1.69
CA ALA A 62 -12.73 11.09 -2.70
C ALA A 62 -13.68 10.35 -3.67
N GLU A 63 -13.28 9.17 -4.17
CA GLU A 63 -14.12 8.32 -5.01
C GLU A 63 -15.43 7.94 -4.29
N ARG A 64 -15.36 7.56 -3.00
CA ARG A 64 -16.53 7.24 -2.17
C ARG A 64 -17.46 8.45 -1.96
N GLN A 65 -16.90 9.63 -1.74
CA GLN A 65 -17.67 10.87 -1.54
C GLN A 65 -18.37 11.32 -2.82
N THR A 66 -17.75 11.10 -3.99
CA THR A 66 -18.35 11.46 -5.29
C THR A 66 -19.44 10.48 -5.76
N GLY A 67 -19.50 9.27 -5.21
CA GLY A 67 -20.48 8.24 -5.60
C GLY A 67 -21.87 8.35 -4.96
N SER A 68 -22.17 9.45 -4.26
CA SER A 68 -23.44 9.64 -3.53
C SER A 68 -24.50 10.45 -4.31
N CYS A 69 -24.36 10.63 -5.63
CA CYS A 69 -25.34 11.35 -6.45
C CYS A 69 -26.36 10.42 -7.11
#